data_AF-A0A429X9G2-F1
#
_entry.id   AF-A0A429X9G2-F1
#
_cell.length_a   1.000
_cell.length_b   1.000
_cell.length_c   1.000
_cell.angle_alpha   90.00
_cell.angle_beta   90.00
_cell.angle_gamma   90.00
#
_symmetry.space_group_name_H-M   'P 1'
#
loop_
_entity.id
_entity.type
_entity.pdbx_description
1 polymer ?
#
loop_
_entity_poly.entity_id
_entity_poly.type
_entity_poly.pdbx_seq_one_letter_code
_entity_poly.pdbx_strand_id
1 'polypeptide(L)'
;MSQDIINQFVDDVEGLLEELYQLNSYYLLNKYLKQKKNQKENLDLMNKAPAFFGLTIHSFQYSAIMGLARLFEPASRGSKNINKFLNFIEGNHKKIFSNDPIIKKKLGRISDIDESTVINDRERLNEVEPIINNLIAWRDKAFAHNDKKFFKDREALGREFPITYKEIENLIELAAEILNTYQVGYNGNYTTVIPTNTYDVDKVIMALRML
;
A
#
# COMPACT_ATOMS: atom_id res chain seq x y z
N MET A 1 -11.66 -10.34 -27.41
CA MET A 1 -10.79 -11.25 -26.65
C MET A 1 -9.42 -10.64 -26.31
N SER A 2 -8.59 -10.20 -27.27
CA SER A 2 -7.33 -9.50 -26.93
C SER A 2 -7.58 -8.11 -26.32
N GLN A 3 -8.55 -7.36 -26.84
CA GLN A 3 -8.90 -6.04 -26.32
C GLN A 3 -9.44 -6.10 -24.89
N ASP A 4 -10.26 -7.10 -24.56
CA ASP A 4 -10.82 -7.26 -23.21
C ASP A 4 -9.72 -7.55 -22.17
N ILE A 5 -8.69 -8.33 -22.56
CA ILE A 5 -7.52 -8.60 -21.72
C ILE A 5 -6.72 -7.32 -21.48
N ILE A 6 -6.52 -6.50 -22.52
CA ILE A 6 -5.81 -5.24 -22.39
C ILE A 6 -6.59 -4.26 -21.50
N ASN A 7 -7.91 -4.15 -21.69
CA ASN A 7 -8.75 -3.28 -20.85
C ASN A 7 -8.70 -3.71 -19.38
N GLN A 8 -8.85 -5.02 -19.12
CA GLN A 8 -8.74 -5.57 -17.77
C GLN A 8 -7.37 -5.28 -17.14
N PHE A 9 -6.28 -5.42 -17.91
CA PHE A 9 -4.93 -5.07 -17.44
C PHE A 9 -4.83 -3.61 -17.00
N VAL A 10 -5.29 -2.68 -17.85
CA VAL A 10 -5.27 -1.24 -17.58
C VAL A 10 -6.09 -0.92 -16.33
N ASP A 11 -7.33 -1.42 -16.25
CA ASP A 11 -8.21 -1.21 -15.11
C ASP A 11 -7.61 -1.77 -13.80
N ASP A 12 -6.94 -2.92 -13.87
CA ASP A 12 -6.30 -3.54 -12.70
C ASP A 12 -5.09 -2.74 -12.23
N VAL A 13 -4.17 -2.38 -13.13
CA VAL A 13 -2.94 -1.69 -12.73
C VAL A 13 -3.22 -0.27 -12.25
N GLU A 14 -4.10 0.47 -12.92
CA GLU A 14 -4.48 1.82 -12.52
C GLU A 14 -5.24 1.83 -11.19
N GLY A 15 -6.22 0.93 -11.04
CA GLY A 15 -6.98 0.81 -9.80
C GLY A 15 -6.13 0.42 -8.60
N LEU A 16 -5.17 -0.52 -8.78
CA LEU A 16 -4.27 -0.93 -7.71
C LEU A 16 -3.25 0.16 -7.35
N LEU A 17 -2.76 0.94 -8.32
CA LEU A 17 -1.88 2.07 -8.06
C LEU A 17 -2.61 3.21 -7.34
N GLU A 18 -3.85 3.49 -7.72
CA GLU A 18 -4.69 4.48 -7.03
C GLU A 18 -4.99 4.05 -5.59
N GLU A 19 -5.39 2.79 -5.38
CA GLU A 19 -5.59 2.23 -4.04
C GLU A 19 -4.30 2.35 -3.21
N LEU A 20 -3.15 1.96 -3.77
CA LEU A 20 -1.86 2.05 -3.09
C LEU A 20 -1.48 3.50 -2.73
N TYR A 21 -1.74 4.47 -3.62
CA TYR A 21 -1.56 5.89 -3.34
C TYR A 21 -2.41 6.35 -2.15
N GLN A 22 -3.69 5.95 -2.11
CA GLN A 22 -4.58 6.28 -1.00
C GLN A 22 -4.11 5.65 0.31
N LEU A 23 -3.72 4.37 0.29
CA LEU A 23 -3.21 3.66 1.46
C LEU A 23 -1.91 4.26 1.99
N ASN A 24 -0.98 4.62 1.10
CA ASN A 24 0.24 5.31 1.48
C ASN A 24 -0.06 6.70 2.07
N SER A 25 -1.06 7.40 1.55
CA SER A 25 -1.53 8.68 2.10
C SER A 25 -2.02 8.55 3.54
N TYR A 26 -2.86 7.55 3.82
CA TYR A 26 -3.31 7.27 5.19
C TYR A 26 -2.14 6.90 6.10
N TYR A 27 -1.24 6.03 5.62
CA TYR A 27 -0.08 5.59 6.37
C TYR A 27 0.86 6.75 6.76
N LEU A 28 1.29 7.54 5.79
CA LEU A 28 2.24 8.65 6.01
C LEU A 28 1.64 9.73 6.91
N LEU A 29 0.36 10.09 6.70
CA LEU A 29 -0.31 11.07 7.53
C LEU A 29 -0.52 10.54 8.96
N ASN A 30 -0.83 9.25 9.13
CA ASN A 30 -0.90 8.62 10.44
C ASN A 30 0.44 8.67 11.19
N LYS A 31 1.52 8.27 10.50
CA LYS A 31 2.88 8.28 11.03
C LYS A 31 3.28 9.69 11.44
N TYR A 32 3.03 10.69 10.58
CA TYR A 32 3.36 12.08 10.86
C TYR A 32 2.58 12.65 12.04
N LEU A 33 1.26 12.41 12.12
CA LEU A 33 0.43 12.84 13.24
C LEU A 33 0.88 12.22 14.57
N LYS A 34 1.26 10.93 14.58
CA LYS A 34 1.81 10.27 15.77
C LYS A 34 3.14 10.88 16.20
N GLN A 35 4.02 11.20 15.25
CA GLN A 35 5.28 11.88 15.53
C GLN A 35 5.04 13.27 16.14
N LYS A 36 4.10 14.05 15.58
CA LYS A 36 3.71 15.37 16.12
C LYS A 36 3.15 15.24 17.53
N LYS A 37 2.25 14.28 17.77
CA LYS A 37 1.67 14.01 19.09
C LYS A 37 2.73 13.72 20.17
N ASN A 38 3.88 13.16 19.81
CA ASN A 38 4.97 12.88 20.76
C ASN A 38 5.75 14.15 21.17
N GLN A 39 5.53 15.29 20.52
CA GLN A 39 6.13 16.57 20.85
C GLN A 39 5.17 17.35 21.75
N LYS A 40 5.61 17.73 22.96
CA LYS A 40 4.75 18.35 23.98
C LYS A 40 3.95 19.55 23.46
N GLU A 41 4.59 20.48 22.74
CA GLU A 41 3.91 21.66 22.19
C GLU A 41 2.77 21.28 21.25
N ASN A 42 2.98 20.31 20.36
CA ASN A 42 1.94 19.86 19.44
C ASN A 42 0.86 19.05 20.14
N LEU A 43 1.21 18.26 21.17
CA LEU A 43 0.23 17.56 21.99
C LEU A 43 -0.75 18.53 22.65
N ASP A 44 -0.24 19.61 23.25
CA ASP A 44 -1.07 20.63 23.90
C ASP A 44 -2.02 21.32 22.91
N LEU A 45 -1.55 21.58 21.68
CA LEU A 45 -2.37 22.13 20.61
C LEU A 45 -3.43 21.13 20.12
N MET A 46 -3.05 19.88 19.89
CA MET A 46 -3.98 18.82 19.47
C MET A 46 -5.05 18.55 20.54
N ASN A 47 -4.72 18.73 21.82
CA ASN A 47 -5.66 18.62 22.93
C ASN A 47 -6.73 19.72 22.97
N LYS A 48 -6.62 20.77 22.14
CA LYS A 48 -7.72 21.72 21.92
C LYS A 48 -8.86 21.12 21.09
N ALA A 49 -8.58 20.09 20.30
CA ALA A 49 -9.57 19.35 19.50
C ALA A 49 -9.36 17.83 19.63
N PRO A 50 -9.46 17.26 20.85
CA PRO A 50 -8.98 15.91 21.14
C PRO A 50 -9.78 14.83 20.42
N ALA A 51 -11.09 15.01 20.28
CA ALA A 51 -11.95 14.08 19.55
C ALA A 51 -11.58 14.01 18.06
N PHE A 52 -11.31 15.17 17.43
CA PHE A 52 -10.90 15.24 16.04
C PHE A 52 -9.59 14.48 15.82
N PHE A 53 -8.50 14.88 16.47
CA PHE A 53 -7.20 14.24 16.24
C PHE A 53 -7.18 12.78 16.69
N GLY A 54 -7.87 12.44 17.79
CA GLY A 54 -7.99 11.06 18.26
C GLY A 54 -8.65 10.15 17.22
N LEU A 55 -9.82 10.56 16.71
CA LEU A 55 -10.54 9.81 15.68
C LEU A 55 -9.75 9.76 14.38
N THR A 56 -9.19 10.87 13.92
CA THR A 56 -8.40 10.95 12.68
C THR A 56 -7.19 10.00 12.70
N ILE A 57 -6.39 10.02 13.78
CA ILE A 57 -5.25 9.10 13.93
C ILE A 57 -5.74 7.65 13.93
N HIS A 58 -6.84 7.35 14.62
CA HIS A 58 -7.36 5.99 14.65
C HIS A 58 -7.84 5.53 13.26
N SER A 59 -8.63 6.36 12.57
CA SER A 59 -9.17 6.07 11.25
C SER A 59 -8.08 5.88 10.21
N PHE A 60 -7.05 6.72 10.18
CA PHE A 60 -5.95 6.55 9.21
C PHE A 60 -5.15 5.27 9.47
N GLN A 61 -4.89 4.93 10.74
CA GLN A 61 -4.24 3.66 11.07
C GLN A 61 -5.11 2.48 10.64
N TYR A 62 -6.41 2.53 10.93
CA TYR A 62 -7.37 1.51 10.54
C TYR A 62 -7.35 1.30 9.02
N SER A 63 -7.55 2.38 8.25
CA SER A 63 -7.62 2.33 6.78
C SER A 63 -6.34 1.80 6.16
N ALA A 64 -5.17 2.26 6.62
CA ALA A 64 -3.89 1.78 6.12
C ALA A 64 -3.69 0.28 6.39
N ILE A 65 -3.89 -0.17 7.63
CA ILE A 65 -3.70 -1.59 7.98
C ILE A 65 -4.70 -2.48 7.26
N MET A 66 -5.99 -2.11 7.22
CA MET A 66 -7.01 -2.91 6.54
C MET A 66 -6.75 -3.02 5.04
N GLY A 67 -6.48 -1.90 4.39
CA GLY A 67 -6.30 -1.87 2.95
C GLY A 67 -5.00 -2.55 2.52
N LEU A 68 -3.88 -2.31 3.22
CA LEU A 68 -2.62 -2.99 2.91
C LEU A 68 -2.76 -4.51 3.13
N ALA A 69 -3.38 -4.94 4.23
CA ALA A 69 -3.61 -6.37 4.46
C ALA A 69 -4.46 -7.01 3.35
N ARG A 70 -5.45 -6.30 2.79
CA ARG A 70 -6.25 -6.75 1.66
C ARG A 70 -5.45 -6.75 0.34
N LEU A 71 -4.59 -5.75 0.13
CA LEU A 71 -3.76 -5.63 -1.07
C LEU A 71 -2.76 -6.80 -1.20
N PHE A 72 -2.29 -7.32 -0.06
CA PHE A 72 -1.34 -8.44 0.02
C PHE A 72 -1.97 -9.80 0.36
N GLU A 73 -3.28 -9.87 0.57
CA GLU A 73 -3.91 -11.13 0.96
C GLU A 73 -3.71 -12.23 -0.11
N PRO A 74 -3.71 -13.51 0.29
CA PRO A 74 -3.75 -14.62 -0.66
C PRO A 74 -4.92 -14.47 -1.63
N ALA A 75 -4.73 -14.86 -2.90
CA ALA A 75 -5.76 -14.72 -3.92
C ALA A 75 -7.08 -15.43 -3.51
N SER A 76 -8.12 -14.64 -3.22
CA SER A 76 -9.45 -15.13 -2.81
C SER A 76 -10.51 -14.77 -3.86
N ARG A 77 -11.63 -15.49 -3.98
CA ARG A 77 -12.65 -15.14 -5.01
C ARG A 77 -13.22 -13.73 -4.74
N GLY A 78 -13.24 -12.86 -5.75
CA GLY A 78 -13.87 -11.53 -5.68
C GLY A 78 -12.99 -10.32 -5.31
N SER A 79 -11.78 -10.48 -4.74
CA SER A 79 -10.88 -9.33 -4.47
C SER A 79 -9.98 -8.98 -5.66
N LYS A 80 -9.61 -7.71 -5.85
CA LYS A 80 -8.45 -7.33 -6.69
C LYS A 80 -7.29 -7.06 -5.73
N ASN A 81 -6.16 -7.74 -5.94
CA ASN A 81 -4.98 -7.66 -5.07
C ASN A 81 -3.73 -8.01 -5.88
N ILE A 82 -2.53 -7.84 -5.30
CA ILE A 82 -1.27 -8.04 -6.02
C ILE A 82 -1.13 -9.49 -6.50
N ASN A 83 -1.49 -10.46 -5.66
CA ASN A 83 -1.41 -11.88 -6.02
C ASN A 83 -2.29 -12.22 -7.24
N LYS A 84 -3.50 -11.66 -7.30
CA LYS A 84 -4.39 -11.84 -8.46
C LYS A 84 -3.90 -11.13 -9.70
N PHE A 85 -3.37 -9.93 -9.53
CA PHE A 85 -2.77 -9.19 -10.63
C PHE A 85 -1.64 -10.02 -11.25
N LEU A 86 -0.72 -10.56 -10.44
CA LEU A 86 0.34 -11.46 -10.94
C LEU A 86 -0.22 -12.74 -11.59
N ASN A 87 -1.23 -13.39 -11.01
CA ASN A 87 -1.89 -14.55 -11.63
C ASN A 87 -2.46 -14.20 -13.02
N PHE A 88 -3.04 -13.00 -13.15
CA PHE A 88 -3.58 -12.53 -14.42
C PHE A 88 -2.48 -12.26 -15.44
N ILE A 89 -1.38 -11.63 -15.02
CA ILE A 89 -0.22 -11.40 -15.89
C ILE A 89 0.40 -12.71 -16.35
N GLU A 90 0.59 -13.67 -15.45
CA GLU A 90 1.18 -14.98 -15.76
C GLU A 90 0.48 -15.65 -16.95
N GLY A 91 -0.86 -15.65 -16.96
CA GLY A 91 -1.65 -16.23 -18.04
C GLY A 91 -1.76 -15.37 -19.32
N ASN A 92 -1.40 -14.08 -19.28
CA ASN A 92 -1.73 -13.13 -20.36
C ASN A 92 -0.56 -12.25 -20.84
N HIS A 93 0.62 -12.31 -20.23
CA HIS A 93 1.73 -11.40 -20.53
C HIS A 93 2.07 -11.29 -22.02
N LYS A 94 2.09 -12.41 -22.76
CA LYS A 94 2.36 -12.44 -24.22
C LYS A 94 1.33 -11.69 -25.07
N LYS A 95 0.12 -11.48 -24.55
CA LYS A 95 -0.96 -10.74 -25.22
C LYS A 95 -0.98 -9.26 -24.86
N ILE A 96 -0.36 -8.89 -23.73
CA ILE A 96 -0.36 -7.53 -23.18
C ILE A 96 0.92 -6.79 -23.59
N PHE A 97 2.07 -7.46 -23.49
CA PHE A 97 3.38 -6.84 -23.64
C PHE A 97 4.06 -7.24 -24.94
N SER A 98 4.61 -6.25 -25.64
CA SER A 98 5.53 -6.49 -26.75
C SER A 98 6.97 -6.37 -26.26
N ASN A 99 7.79 -7.37 -26.59
CA ASN A 99 9.25 -7.38 -26.33
C ASN A 99 10.06 -6.99 -27.58
N ASP A 100 9.40 -6.44 -28.60
CA ASP A 100 10.06 -5.87 -29.78
C ASP A 100 11.07 -4.78 -29.36
N PRO A 101 12.34 -4.82 -29.83
CA PRO A 101 13.36 -3.86 -29.43
C PRO A 101 13.03 -2.39 -29.70
N ILE A 102 12.31 -2.11 -30.79
CA ILE A 102 11.89 -0.75 -31.16
C ILE A 102 10.82 -0.26 -30.19
N ILE A 103 9.83 -1.11 -29.88
CA ILE A 103 8.78 -0.79 -28.90
C ILE A 103 9.40 -0.59 -27.52
N LYS A 104 10.26 -1.50 -27.05
CA LYS A 104 10.94 -1.36 -25.75
C LYS A 104 11.71 -0.05 -25.63
N LYS A 105 12.51 0.30 -26.64
CA LYS A 105 13.24 1.56 -26.68
C LYS A 105 12.30 2.77 -26.62
N LYS A 106 11.18 2.74 -27.34
CA LYS A 106 10.17 3.81 -27.32
C LYS A 106 9.53 3.97 -25.94
N LEU A 107 9.29 2.87 -25.23
CA LEU A 107 8.72 2.85 -23.89
C LEU A 107 9.76 3.08 -22.77
N GLY A 108 11.03 3.33 -23.10
CA GLY A 108 12.10 3.51 -22.10
C GLY A 108 12.49 2.24 -21.35
N ARG A 109 12.13 1.06 -21.87
CA ARG A 109 12.42 -0.24 -21.25
C ARG A 109 13.74 -0.82 -21.71
N ILE A 110 14.50 -1.38 -20.77
CA ILE A 110 15.74 -2.13 -21.05
C ILE A 110 15.59 -3.65 -20.92
N SER A 111 14.50 -4.12 -20.31
CA SER A 111 14.21 -5.54 -20.08
C SER A 111 12.87 -5.97 -20.66
N ASP A 112 12.76 -7.27 -20.91
CA ASP A 112 11.52 -7.92 -21.33
C ASP A 112 10.55 -8.06 -20.16
N ILE A 113 9.25 -8.08 -20.49
CA ILE A 113 8.21 -8.50 -19.55
C ILE A 113 7.79 -9.88 -20.03
N ASP A 114 8.16 -10.89 -19.25
CA ASP A 114 7.94 -12.29 -19.57
C ASP A 114 7.69 -13.11 -18.29
N GLU A 115 7.70 -14.43 -18.44
CA GLU A 115 7.51 -15.36 -17.33
C GLU A 115 8.56 -15.17 -16.22
N SER A 116 9.80 -14.84 -16.56
CA SER A 116 10.87 -14.61 -15.57
C SER A 116 10.60 -13.35 -14.73
N THR A 117 9.99 -12.32 -15.33
CA THR A 117 9.55 -11.12 -14.59
C THR A 117 8.54 -11.48 -13.51
N VAL A 118 7.52 -12.28 -13.87
CA VAL A 118 6.49 -12.73 -12.94
C VAL A 118 7.07 -13.61 -11.83
N ILE A 119 7.97 -14.54 -12.18
CA ILE A 119 8.65 -15.40 -11.20
C ILE A 119 9.43 -14.56 -10.19
N ASN A 120 10.24 -13.61 -10.66
CA ASN A 120 11.02 -12.73 -9.80
C ASN A 120 10.12 -11.90 -8.86
N ASP A 121 9.02 -11.34 -9.35
CA ASP A 121 8.11 -10.57 -8.48
C ASP A 121 7.37 -11.44 -7.46
N ARG A 122 7.09 -12.72 -7.78
CA ARG A 122 6.59 -13.67 -6.80
C ARG A 122 7.62 -14.03 -5.73
N GLU A 123 8.88 -14.23 -6.12
CA GLU A 123 9.96 -14.49 -5.18
C GLU A 123 10.12 -13.33 -4.20
N ARG A 124 10.10 -12.09 -4.69
CA ARG A 124 10.13 -10.88 -3.86
C ARG A 124 8.94 -10.79 -2.89
N LEU A 125 7.75 -11.23 -3.29
CA LEU A 125 6.59 -11.31 -2.38
C LEU A 125 6.78 -12.39 -1.30
N ASN A 126 7.37 -13.54 -1.66
CA ASN A 126 7.65 -14.61 -0.72
C ASN A 126 8.71 -14.18 0.33
N GLU A 127 9.71 -13.39 -0.08
CA GLU A 127 10.73 -12.86 0.84
C GLU A 127 10.13 -11.99 1.96
N VAL A 128 9.03 -11.27 1.68
CA VAL A 128 8.33 -10.43 2.66
C VAL A 128 7.10 -11.10 3.28
N GLU A 129 6.86 -12.38 3.02
CA GLU A 129 5.71 -13.14 3.54
C GLU A 129 5.56 -13.04 5.07
N PRO A 130 6.63 -13.12 5.89
CA PRO A 130 6.51 -12.96 7.34
C PRO A 130 5.92 -11.60 7.76
N ILE A 131 6.27 -10.53 7.03
CA ILE A 131 5.77 -9.18 7.27
C ILE A 131 4.28 -9.09 6.89
N ILE A 132 3.92 -9.66 5.73
CA ILE A 132 2.53 -9.74 5.26
C ILE A 132 1.67 -10.50 6.28
N ASN A 133 2.16 -11.62 6.82
CA ASN A 133 1.46 -12.41 7.83
C ASN A 133 1.23 -11.63 9.12
N ASN A 134 2.22 -10.86 9.59
CA ASN A 134 2.04 -9.98 10.74
C ASN A 134 1.02 -8.88 10.45
N LEU A 135 1.05 -8.26 9.27
CA LEU A 135 0.07 -7.25 8.86
C LEU A 135 -1.36 -7.82 8.84
N ILE A 136 -1.55 -9.02 8.31
CA ILE A 136 -2.84 -9.73 8.30
C ILE A 136 -3.28 -10.08 9.74
N ALA A 137 -2.36 -10.49 10.60
CA ALA A 137 -2.67 -10.73 12.01
C ALA A 137 -3.14 -9.44 12.71
N TRP A 138 -2.49 -8.30 12.45
CA TRP A 138 -2.95 -7.00 12.96
C TRP A 138 -4.38 -6.69 12.50
N ARG A 139 -4.67 -6.90 11.22
CA ARG A 139 -6.03 -6.76 10.65
C ARG A 139 -7.02 -7.63 11.42
N ASP A 140 -6.81 -8.94 11.43
CA ASP A 140 -7.78 -9.91 11.94
C ASP A 140 -7.99 -9.78 13.44
N LYS A 141 -6.90 -9.62 14.19
CA LYS A 141 -6.92 -9.65 15.65
C LYS A 141 -7.34 -8.34 16.29
N ALA A 142 -6.94 -7.19 15.73
CA ALA A 142 -7.17 -5.90 16.38
C ALA A 142 -8.18 -5.00 15.69
N PHE A 143 -8.44 -5.18 14.39
CA PHE A 143 -9.28 -4.27 13.63
C PHE A 143 -10.56 -4.92 13.07
N ALA A 144 -10.52 -6.20 12.70
CA ALA A 144 -11.66 -6.92 12.16
C ALA A 144 -12.51 -7.58 13.26
N HIS A 145 -11.87 -8.36 14.14
CA HIS A 145 -12.59 -9.23 15.06
C HIS A 145 -12.50 -8.80 16.54
N ASN A 146 -11.75 -7.73 16.87
CA ASN A 146 -11.56 -7.25 18.24
C ASN A 146 -11.26 -8.42 19.21
N ASP A 147 -10.27 -9.24 18.86
CA ASP A 147 -9.94 -10.46 19.60
C ASP A 147 -9.73 -10.12 21.09
N LYS A 148 -10.39 -10.90 21.95
CA LYS A 148 -10.50 -10.65 23.40
C LYS A 148 -9.13 -10.47 24.05
N LYS A 149 -8.09 -11.14 23.56
CA LYS A 149 -6.71 -11.02 24.05
C LYS A 149 -6.16 -9.62 23.81
N PHE A 150 -6.32 -9.09 22.60
CA PHE A 150 -5.69 -7.84 22.16
C PHE A 150 -6.59 -6.61 22.36
N PHE A 151 -7.88 -6.79 22.61
CA PHE A 151 -8.79 -5.70 22.93
C PHE A 151 -8.36 -4.91 24.18
N LYS A 152 -7.85 -5.62 25.19
CA LYS A 152 -7.41 -5.02 26.47
C LYS A 152 -5.92 -4.71 26.53
N ASP A 153 -5.09 -5.42 25.75
CA ASP A 153 -3.65 -5.21 25.67
C ASP A 153 -3.22 -5.11 24.20
N ARG A 154 -3.25 -3.88 23.67
CA ARG A 154 -2.78 -3.62 22.29
C ARG A 154 -1.27 -3.72 22.16
N GLU A 155 -0.51 -3.62 23.25
CA GLU A 155 0.94 -3.78 23.20
C GLU A 155 1.32 -5.26 23.01
N ALA A 156 0.52 -6.19 23.56
CA ALA A 156 0.69 -7.62 23.29
C ALA A 156 0.63 -7.95 21.80
N LEU A 157 -0.20 -7.25 21.03
CA LEU A 157 -0.28 -7.43 19.59
C LEU A 157 1.04 -7.07 18.90
N GLY A 158 1.66 -5.95 19.28
CA GLY A 158 2.96 -5.53 18.73
C GLY A 158 4.12 -6.41 19.17
N ARG A 159 4.01 -7.10 20.32
CA ARG A 159 5.00 -8.10 20.76
C ARG A 159 4.86 -9.43 20.03
N GLU A 160 3.63 -9.88 19.78
CA GLU A 160 3.34 -11.19 19.16
C GLU A 160 3.40 -11.17 17.64
N PHE A 161 3.00 -10.05 17.03
CA PHE A 161 3.01 -9.83 15.58
C PHE A 161 3.78 -8.54 15.29
N PRO A 162 5.10 -8.49 15.50
CA PRO A 162 5.86 -7.26 15.32
C PRO A 162 5.78 -6.79 13.86
N ILE A 163 5.47 -5.51 13.68
CA ILE A 163 5.57 -4.83 12.39
C ILE A 163 6.02 -3.39 12.63
N THR A 164 7.09 -3.01 11.97
CA THR A 164 7.73 -1.70 12.09
C THR A 164 7.25 -0.76 10.98
N TYR A 165 7.46 0.54 11.17
CA TYR A 165 7.21 1.53 10.11
C TYR A 165 8.01 1.23 8.85
N LYS A 166 9.29 0.83 8.98
CA LYS A 166 10.12 0.54 7.82
C LYS A 166 9.63 -0.69 7.06
N GLU A 167 9.13 -1.71 7.75
CA GLU A 167 8.55 -2.88 7.10
C GLU A 167 7.26 -2.54 6.32
N ILE A 168 6.39 -1.67 6.87
CA ILE A 168 5.21 -1.19 6.14
C ILE A 168 5.63 -0.38 4.90
N GLU A 169 6.63 0.49 5.03
CA GLU A 169 7.21 1.22 3.90
C GLU A 169 7.75 0.30 2.83
N ASN A 170 8.49 -0.74 3.21
CA ASN A 170 9.03 -1.73 2.28
C ASN A 170 7.91 -2.47 1.53
N LEU A 171 6.78 -2.79 2.19
CA LEU A 171 5.63 -3.38 1.50
C LEU A 171 5.04 -2.41 0.47
N ILE A 172 4.83 -1.14 0.83
CA ILE A 172 4.30 -0.12 -0.08
C ILE A 172 5.24 0.08 -1.28
N GLU A 173 6.55 0.19 -1.03
CA GLU A 173 7.60 0.30 -2.05
C GLU A 173 7.56 -0.91 -3.00
N LEU A 174 7.54 -2.14 -2.45
CA LEU A 174 7.46 -3.37 -3.23
C LEU A 174 6.22 -3.42 -4.12
N ALA A 175 5.04 -3.10 -3.57
CA ALA A 175 3.81 -3.06 -4.36
C ALA A 175 3.88 -2.04 -5.50
N ALA A 176 4.40 -0.85 -5.22
CA ALA A 176 4.56 0.20 -6.23
C ALA A 176 5.53 -0.22 -7.32
N GLU A 177 6.65 -0.85 -6.97
CA GLU A 177 7.66 -1.34 -7.92
C GLU A 177 7.10 -2.45 -8.81
N ILE A 178 6.38 -3.43 -8.24
CA ILE A 178 5.72 -4.49 -9.01
C ILE A 178 4.73 -3.86 -10.00
N LEU A 179 3.77 -3.06 -9.53
CA LEU A 179 2.74 -2.47 -10.40
C LEU A 179 3.34 -1.57 -11.49
N ASN A 180 4.31 -0.73 -11.14
CA ASN A 180 4.97 0.14 -12.11
C ASN A 180 5.83 -0.62 -13.12
N THR A 181 6.42 -1.77 -12.75
CA THR A 181 7.15 -2.62 -13.70
C THR A 181 6.26 -2.99 -14.88
N TYR A 182 5.02 -3.40 -14.61
CA TYR A 182 4.07 -3.75 -15.66
C TYR A 182 3.45 -2.52 -16.33
N GLN A 183 3.20 -1.42 -15.62
CA GLN A 183 2.67 -0.20 -16.25
C GLN A 183 3.67 0.38 -17.27
N VAL A 184 4.94 0.55 -16.86
CA VAL A 184 6.04 0.92 -17.76
C VAL A 184 6.19 -0.12 -18.87
N GLY A 185 6.07 -1.40 -18.51
CA GLY A 185 5.94 -2.54 -19.41
C GLY A 185 5.01 -2.27 -20.60
N TYR A 186 3.82 -1.76 -20.31
CA TYR A 186 2.74 -1.60 -21.27
C TYR A 186 2.81 -0.28 -22.05
N ASN A 187 2.98 0.85 -21.37
CA ASN A 187 2.85 2.19 -21.97
C ASN A 187 4.00 3.15 -21.66
N GLY A 188 5.04 2.70 -20.95
CA GLY A 188 6.21 3.52 -20.61
C GLY A 188 5.93 4.56 -19.52
N ASN A 189 4.74 4.59 -18.93
CA ASN A 189 4.39 5.52 -17.87
C ASN A 189 4.73 4.93 -16.50
N TYR A 190 5.17 5.81 -15.60
CA TYR A 190 5.39 5.52 -14.20
C TYR A 190 4.46 6.36 -13.35
N THR A 191 3.78 5.74 -12.39
CA THR A 191 2.87 6.40 -11.45
C THR A 191 3.49 6.40 -10.06
N THR A 192 3.70 7.60 -9.51
CA THR A 192 4.13 7.75 -8.12
C THR A 192 2.98 7.48 -7.16
N VAL A 193 3.25 6.71 -6.10
CA VAL A 193 2.30 6.50 -4.99
C VAL A 193 2.63 7.37 -3.78
N ILE A 194 3.56 8.33 -3.92
CA ILE A 194 3.97 9.24 -2.85
C ILE A 194 3.05 10.47 -2.84
N PRO A 195 2.27 10.70 -1.77
CA PRO A 195 1.47 11.91 -1.62
C PRO A 195 2.36 13.14 -1.40
N THR A 196 1.97 14.27 -1.98
CA THR A 196 2.69 15.54 -1.87
C THR A 196 2.19 16.44 -0.73
N ASN A 197 1.03 16.12 -0.17
CA ASN A 197 0.29 16.98 0.76
C ASN A 197 0.25 16.45 2.21
N THR A 198 1.07 15.46 2.56
CA THR A 198 1.12 14.89 3.93
C THR A 198 1.35 15.96 5.00
N TYR A 199 2.09 17.02 4.69
CA TYR A 199 2.44 18.09 5.63
C TYR A 199 1.37 19.20 5.75
N ASP A 200 0.29 19.17 4.97
CA ASP A 200 -0.76 20.18 5.07
C ASP A 200 -1.44 20.22 6.44
N VAL A 201 -1.37 19.13 7.20
CA VAL A 201 -1.84 19.06 8.59
C VAL A 201 -1.11 20.03 9.53
N ASP A 202 0.10 20.46 9.19
CA ASP A 202 0.81 21.49 9.96
C ASP A 202 0.05 22.81 9.95
N LYS A 203 -0.60 23.16 8.83
CA LYS A 203 -1.45 24.36 8.74
C LYS A 203 -2.63 24.26 9.71
N VAL A 204 -3.21 23.06 9.84
CA VAL A 204 -4.31 22.79 10.80
C VAL A 204 -3.81 22.95 12.23
N ILE A 205 -2.67 22.35 12.58
CA ILE A 205 -2.09 22.46 13.93
C ILE A 205 -1.69 23.91 14.25
N MET A 206 -1.13 24.63 13.28
CA MET A 206 -0.78 26.04 13.44
C MET A 206 -2.02 26.92 13.68
N ALA A 207 -3.13 26.67 13.00
CA ALA A 207 -4.36 27.43 13.22
C ALA A 207 -4.87 27.30 14.67
N LEU A 208 -4.64 26.16 15.33
CA LEU A 208 -5.00 25.95 16.73
C LEU A 208 -4.15 26.77 17.71
N ARG A 209 -3.00 27.31 17.29
CA ARG A 209 -2.22 28.24 18.13
C ARG A 209 -2.94 29.57 18.33
N MET A 210 -3.84 29.93 17.43
CA MET A 210 -4.57 31.20 17.44
C MET A 210 -5.90 31.13 18.22
N LEU A 211 -6.32 29.92 18.64
CA LEU A 211 -7.49 29.68 19.48
C LEU A 211 -7.11 29.66 20.96
#